data_AF-A0A418QIR0-F1
#
_entry.id   AF-A0A418QIR0-F1
#
_cell.length_a   1.000
_cell.length_b   1.000
_cell.length_c   1.000
_cell.angle_alpha   90.00
_cell.angle_beta   90.00
_cell.angle_gamma   90.00
#
_symmetry.space_group_name_H-M   'P 1'
#
loop_
_entity.id
_entity.type
_entity.pdbx_description
1 polymer ?
#
loop_
_entity_poly.entity_id
_entity_poly.type
_entity_poly.pdbx_seq_one_letter_code
_entity_poly.pdbx_strand_id
1 'polypeptide(L)'
;MTNPAQPAPTPPAPTPEPTAADTRPPALPATGPAGSASSEPAAEPLFRLLPPPPPEQFAPERSEDGRLTLGNEELELDGELFGWRELEGVDVRPVRWLLAVLLGAFALSVFLLGYLQFWLRSVPAALGMGVGVALLAWGLRGTNRWRLHRPGREARHFAFSGPARSWQHLAQEANRRIRQRHQEAAATAAYYLQLADYQATPSSAETE
;
A
#
# COMPACT_ATOMS: atom_id res chain seq x y z
N MET A 1 -22.07 45.94 -26.40
CA MET A 1 -20.94 45.97 -25.46
C MET A 1 -20.19 44.67 -25.60
N THR A 2 -19.06 44.73 -26.29
CA THR A 2 -18.30 43.62 -26.88
C THR A 2 -17.31 43.09 -25.84
N ASN A 3 -17.37 41.79 -25.56
CA ASN A 3 -16.47 41.11 -24.63
C ASN A 3 -15.11 40.88 -25.32
N PRO A 4 -13.97 41.40 -24.81
CA PRO A 4 -12.67 41.16 -25.42
C PRO A 4 -12.26 39.70 -25.24
N ALA A 5 -11.87 39.08 -26.35
CA ALA A 5 -11.44 37.69 -26.45
C ALA A 5 -10.29 37.37 -25.48
N GLN A 6 -10.53 36.39 -24.62
CA GLN A 6 -9.52 35.75 -23.79
C GLN A 6 -8.76 34.75 -24.67
N PRO A 7 -7.42 34.83 -24.80
CA PRO A 7 -6.66 33.84 -25.56
C PRO A 7 -6.71 32.50 -24.83
N ALA A 8 -7.06 31.45 -25.56
CA ALA A 8 -7.09 30.07 -25.07
C ALA A 8 -5.66 29.63 -24.66
N PRO A 9 -5.49 28.89 -23.55
CA PRO A 9 -4.21 28.28 -23.21
C PRO A 9 -3.88 27.19 -24.24
N THR A 10 -2.72 27.36 -24.88
CA THR A 10 -2.09 26.42 -25.81
C THR A 10 -2.03 25.01 -25.21
N PRO A 11 -2.44 23.95 -25.92
CA PRO A 11 -2.20 22.58 -25.46
C PRO A 11 -0.69 22.30 -25.39
N PRO A 12 -0.18 21.66 -24.32
CA PRO A 12 1.20 21.21 -24.30
C PRO A 12 1.44 20.21 -25.43
N ALA A 13 2.56 20.40 -26.14
CA ALA A 13 3.00 19.56 -27.24
C ALA A 13 3.06 18.07 -26.83
N PRO A 14 2.77 17.14 -27.76
CA PRO A 14 2.91 15.72 -27.48
C PRO A 14 4.37 15.39 -27.15
N THR A 15 4.59 14.85 -25.96
CA THR A 15 5.84 14.20 -25.57
C THR A 15 6.21 13.15 -26.62
N PRO A 16 7.41 13.21 -27.23
CA PRO A 16 7.83 12.17 -28.15
C PRO A 16 7.97 10.83 -27.40
N GLU A 17 7.27 9.82 -27.90
CA GLU A 17 7.50 8.41 -27.56
C GLU A 17 8.99 8.09 -27.70
N PRO A 18 9.60 7.35 -26.76
CA PRO A 18 10.86 6.70 -27.02
C PRO A 18 10.64 5.65 -28.12
N THR A 19 11.02 6.05 -29.33
CA THR A 19 11.17 5.20 -30.51
C THR A 19 11.95 3.95 -30.12
N ALA A 20 11.36 2.79 -30.37
CA ALA A 20 12.02 1.50 -30.28
C ALA A 20 13.33 1.56 -31.09
N ALA A 21 14.46 1.57 -30.39
CA ALA A 21 15.76 1.44 -31.02
C ALA A 21 15.90 0.02 -31.56
N ASP A 22 15.61 -0.10 -32.85
CA ASP A 22 15.94 -1.22 -33.73
C ASP A 22 17.45 -1.47 -33.68
N THR A 23 17.88 -2.27 -32.69
CA THR A 23 19.27 -2.68 -32.53
C THR A 23 19.45 -3.97 -33.31
N ARG A 24 19.62 -3.84 -34.62
CA ARG A 24 20.09 -4.91 -35.50
C ARG A 24 21.58 -5.13 -35.22
N PRO A 25 22.02 -6.30 -34.73
CA PRO A 25 23.44 -6.55 -34.51
C PRO A 25 24.19 -6.64 -35.84
N PRO A 26 25.45 -6.16 -35.92
CA PRO A 26 26.27 -6.25 -37.13
C PRO A 26 26.63 -7.70 -37.43
N ALA A 27 26.52 -8.08 -38.70
CA ALA A 27 26.90 -9.38 -39.22
C ALA A 27 28.42 -9.60 -39.10
N LEU A 28 28.81 -10.73 -38.51
CA LEU A 28 30.19 -11.24 -38.45
C LEU A 28 30.66 -11.69 -39.84
N PRO A 29 31.92 -11.40 -40.25
CA PRO A 29 32.54 -12.13 -41.35
C PRO A 29 33.02 -13.51 -40.87
N ALA A 30 32.54 -14.55 -41.54
CA ALA A 30 33.07 -15.90 -41.46
C ALA A 30 34.38 -16.00 -42.28
N THR A 31 35.40 -16.70 -41.76
CA THR A 31 36.11 -17.84 -42.39
C THR A 31 37.29 -18.27 -41.49
N GLY A 32 37.46 -19.59 -41.31
CA GLY A 32 38.31 -20.28 -40.32
C GLY A 32 39.85 -20.20 -40.50
N PRO A 33 40.67 -21.12 -39.93
CA PRO A 33 40.40 -22.55 -39.80
C PRO A 33 40.75 -23.23 -38.45
N ALA A 34 40.07 -24.36 -38.23
CA ALA A 34 40.54 -25.59 -37.61
C ALA A 34 41.61 -25.48 -36.51
N GLY A 35 41.17 -25.24 -35.28
CA GLY A 35 41.87 -25.66 -34.08
C GLY A 35 40.99 -26.68 -33.36
N SER A 36 41.45 -27.93 -33.29
CA SER A 36 40.84 -28.98 -32.49
C SER A 36 40.70 -28.51 -31.04
N ALA A 37 39.51 -28.05 -30.67
CA ALA A 37 39.08 -28.00 -29.29
C ALA A 37 38.03 -29.10 -29.15
N SER A 38 38.35 -30.10 -28.33
CA SER A 38 37.46 -31.15 -27.90
C SER A 38 36.05 -30.62 -27.70
N SER A 39 35.06 -31.31 -28.27
CA SER A 39 33.68 -31.18 -27.83
C SER A 39 33.63 -31.59 -26.36
N GLU A 40 33.84 -30.63 -25.46
CA GLU A 40 33.38 -30.73 -24.09
C GLU A 40 31.85 -30.81 -24.20
N PRO A 41 31.21 -31.89 -23.72
CA PRO A 41 29.77 -32.01 -23.81
C PRO A 41 29.20 -30.80 -23.09
N ALA A 42 28.43 -29.99 -23.81
CA ALA A 42 27.65 -28.92 -23.22
C ALA A 42 26.89 -29.54 -22.06
N ALA A 43 27.32 -29.24 -20.84
CA ALA A 43 26.62 -29.64 -19.63
C ALA A 43 25.18 -29.20 -19.85
N GLU A 44 24.27 -30.17 -20.00
CA GLU A 44 22.85 -29.91 -19.91
C GLU A 44 22.67 -29.03 -18.67
N PRO A 45 21.95 -27.89 -18.76
CA PRO A 45 21.64 -27.16 -17.57
C PRO A 45 20.77 -28.10 -16.74
N LEU A 46 21.41 -28.83 -15.82
CA LEU A 46 20.76 -29.43 -14.68
C LEU A 46 20.03 -28.24 -14.05
N PHE A 47 18.74 -28.12 -14.35
CA PHE A 47 17.84 -27.17 -13.71
C PHE A 47 17.81 -27.56 -12.24
N ARG A 48 18.83 -27.11 -11.51
CA ARG A 48 18.95 -27.32 -10.09
C ARG A 48 17.90 -26.41 -9.48
N LEU A 49 16.73 -26.99 -9.22
CA LEU A 49 15.68 -26.44 -8.38
C LEU A 49 16.36 -25.88 -7.12
N LEU A 50 16.55 -24.56 -7.08
CA LEU A 50 17.11 -23.90 -5.93
C LEU A 50 15.98 -23.81 -4.90
N PRO A 51 16.17 -24.31 -3.67
CA PRO A 51 15.14 -24.22 -2.65
C PRO A 51 14.73 -22.75 -2.45
N PRO A 52 13.44 -22.48 -2.17
CA PRO A 52 12.99 -21.12 -1.92
C PRO A 52 13.79 -20.52 -0.74
N PRO A 53 14.11 -19.22 -0.79
CA PRO A 53 14.84 -18.56 0.29
C PRO A 53 14.08 -18.67 1.61
N PRO A 54 14.78 -18.75 2.76
CA PRO A 54 14.14 -18.82 4.06
C PRO A 54 13.26 -17.57 4.29
N PRO A 55 12.13 -17.71 5.01
CA PRO A 55 11.18 -16.62 5.22
C PRO A 55 11.86 -15.42 5.87
N GLU A 56 11.63 -14.22 5.33
CA GLU A 56 12.21 -13.02 5.91
C GLU A 56 11.66 -12.78 7.32
N GLN A 57 12.53 -12.34 8.22
CA GLN A 57 12.18 -12.00 9.60
C GLN A 57 11.97 -10.49 9.71
N PHE A 58 10.76 -10.09 10.05
CA PHE A 58 10.44 -8.68 10.27
C PHE A 58 10.58 -8.32 11.75
N ALA A 59 11.17 -7.16 12.03
CA ALA A 59 11.19 -6.61 13.38
C ALA A 59 9.75 -6.34 13.87
N PRO A 60 9.41 -6.72 15.12
CA PRO A 60 8.10 -6.44 15.67
C PRO A 60 7.91 -4.93 15.81
N GLU A 61 6.86 -4.39 15.18
CA GLU A 61 6.55 -2.96 15.24
C GLU A 61 5.26 -2.75 16.02
N ARG A 62 5.30 -1.85 17.00
CA ARG A 62 4.17 -1.60 17.89
C ARG A 62 3.64 -0.19 17.67
N SER A 63 2.33 -0.06 17.56
CA SER A 63 1.67 1.25 17.52
C SER A 63 1.87 2.00 18.84
N GLU A 64 1.94 3.33 18.78
CA GLU A 64 2.12 4.23 19.93
C GLU A 64 1.05 4.01 21.02
N ASP A 65 -0.17 3.67 20.62
CA ASP A 65 -1.28 3.42 21.55
C ASP A 65 -1.25 1.99 22.15
N GLY A 66 -0.28 1.16 21.74
CA GLY A 66 -0.09 -0.21 22.23
C GLY A 66 -1.16 -1.22 21.78
N ARG A 67 -2.19 -0.77 21.03
CA ARG A 67 -3.33 -1.55 20.54
C ARG A 67 -3.08 -2.33 19.23
N LEU A 68 -1.96 -2.08 18.57
CA LEU A 68 -1.59 -2.76 17.33
C LEU A 68 -0.14 -3.20 17.42
N THR A 69 0.08 -4.48 17.15
CA THR A 69 1.39 -5.15 17.20
C THR A 69 1.58 -5.90 15.89
N LEU A 70 2.48 -5.42 15.04
CA LEU A 70 2.93 -6.11 13.83
C LEU A 70 4.00 -7.12 14.22
N GLY A 71 3.60 -8.38 14.38
CA GLY A 71 4.51 -9.51 14.59
C GLY A 71 5.16 -9.99 13.28
N ASN A 72 5.98 -11.03 13.40
CA ASN A 72 6.69 -11.60 12.26
C ASN A 72 5.77 -12.44 11.35
N GLU A 73 4.77 -13.11 11.94
CA GLU A 73 3.82 -14.00 11.25
C GLU A 73 2.36 -13.56 11.38
N GLU A 74 2.10 -12.65 12.31
CA GLU A 74 0.75 -12.22 12.68
C GLU A 74 0.67 -10.71 12.91
N LEU A 75 -0.52 -10.17 12.65
CA LEU A 75 -0.97 -8.85 13.05
C LEU A 75 -1.88 -9.03 14.27
N GLU A 76 -1.46 -8.50 15.41
CA GLU A 76 -2.30 -8.40 16.59
C GLU A 76 -2.95 -7.02 16.63
N LEU A 77 -4.28 -7.00 16.75
CA LEU A 77 -5.08 -5.79 16.75
C LEU A 77 -6.13 -5.86 17.85
N ASP A 78 -6.02 -4.98 18.84
CA ASP A 78 -6.91 -4.89 20.02
C ASP A 78 -7.09 -6.25 20.74
N GLY A 79 -6.04 -7.09 20.74
CA GLY A 79 -6.02 -8.43 21.33
C GLY A 79 -6.54 -9.56 20.41
N GLU A 80 -6.93 -9.26 19.17
CA GLU A 80 -7.22 -10.27 18.15
C GLU A 80 -5.99 -10.54 17.27
N LEU A 81 -5.65 -11.82 17.07
CA LEU A 81 -4.55 -12.26 16.23
C LEU A 81 -5.04 -12.56 14.80
N PHE A 82 -4.37 -11.99 13.80
CA PHE A 82 -4.64 -12.21 12.39
C PHE A 82 -3.36 -12.65 11.67
N GLY A 83 -3.35 -13.85 11.10
CA GLY A 83 -2.20 -14.33 10.33
C GLY A 83 -2.03 -13.58 9.00
N TRP A 84 -0.80 -13.23 8.62
CA TRP A 84 -0.54 -12.46 7.38
C TRP A 84 -1.07 -13.13 6.11
N ARG A 85 -1.10 -14.47 6.07
CA ARG A 85 -1.60 -15.26 4.93
C ARG A 85 -3.11 -15.19 4.77
N GLU A 86 -3.83 -14.82 5.82
CA GLU A 86 -5.28 -14.69 5.78
C GLU A 86 -5.72 -13.28 5.37
N LEU A 87 -4.80 -12.32 5.37
CA LEU A 87 -5.08 -10.92 5.10
C LEU A 87 -4.76 -10.60 3.65
N GLU A 88 -5.71 -9.97 2.96
CA GLU A 88 -5.53 -9.50 1.58
C GLU A 88 -4.94 -8.08 1.54
N GLY A 89 -5.33 -7.26 2.51
CA GLY A 89 -4.84 -5.89 2.62
C GLY A 89 -5.46 -5.11 3.76
N VAL A 90 -4.86 -3.96 4.02
CA VAL A 90 -5.24 -3.05 5.09
C VAL A 90 -5.42 -1.64 4.50
N ASP A 91 -6.54 -0.98 4.83
CA ASP A 91 -6.80 0.42 4.45
C ASP A 91 -7.08 1.27 5.70
N VAL A 92 -6.64 2.53 5.66
CA VAL A 92 -6.86 3.51 6.73
C VAL A 92 -7.52 4.74 6.15
N ARG A 93 -8.77 4.97 6.56
CA ARG A 93 -9.53 6.14 6.13
C ARG A 93 -9.65 7.14 7.27
N PRO A 94 -9.10 8.36 7.13
CA PRO A 94 -9.36 9.42 8.09
C PRO A 94 -10.83 9.86 7.96
N VAL A 95 -11.60 9.69 9.02
CA VAL A 95 -12.98 10.16 9.12
C VAL A 95 -12.98 11.49 9.86
N ARG A 96 -13.10 12.57 9.09
CA ARG A 96 -13.30 13.90 9.66
C ARG A 96 -14.74 14.00 10.14
N TRP A 97 -14.95 14.45 11.36
CA TRP A 97 -16.28 14.70 11.89
C TRP A 97 -16.80 16.02 11.31
N LEU A 98 -17.18 15.99 10.03
CA LEU A 98 -17.67 17.15 9.28
C LEU A 98 -18.83 17.81 10.02
N LEU A 99 -19.69 17.02 10.67
CA LEU A 99 -20.80 17.52 11.46
C LEU A 99 -20.33 18.37 12.66
N ALA A 100 -19.27 17.94 13.36
CA ALA A 100 -18.70 18.71 14.46
C ALA A 100 -18.04 20.01 13.97
N VAL A 101 -17.40 19.98 12.80
CA VAL A 101 -16.83 21.18 12.16
C VAL A 101 -17.94 22.16 11.76
N LEU A 102 -18.99 21.68 11.10
CA LEU A 102 -20.14 22.49 10.70
C LEU A 102 -20.84 23.09 11.92
N LEU A 103 -21.05 22.29 12.96
CA LEU A 103 -21.67 22.74 14.21
C LEU A 103 -20.81 23.78 14.93
N GLY A 104 -19.49 23.55 15.00
CA GLY A 104 -18.56 24.51 15.58
C GLY A 104 -18.52 25.83 14.79
N ALA A 105 -18.51 25.77 13.46
CA ALA A 105 -18.53 26.96 12.59
C ALA A 105 -19.85 27.73 12.72
N PHE A 106 -20.96 26.99 12.79
CA PHE A 106 -22.28 27.55 13.02
C PHE A 106 -22.39 28.24 14.38
N ALA A 107 -21.97 27.56 15.46
CA ALA A 107 -21.94 28.12 16.80
C ALA A 107 -21.08 29.39 16.84
N LEU A 108 -19.84 29.32 16.31
CA LEU A 108 -18.94 30.47 16.24
C LEU A 108 -19.61 31.66 15.52
N SER A 109 -20.25 31.40 14.38
CA SER A 109 -20.93 32.43 13.58
C SER A 109 -22.10 33.06 14.33
N VAL A 110 -22.95 32.25 14.98
CA VAL A 110 -24.10 32.73 15.76
C VAL A 110 -23.66 33.58 16.95
N PHE A 111 -22.65 33.13 17.72
CA PHE A 111 -22.15 33.88 18.87
C PHE A 111 -21.41 35.15 18.45
N LEU A 112 -20.68 35.13 17.34
CA LEU A 112 -20.02 36.30 16.78
C LEU A 112 -21.04 37.33 16.28
N LEU A 113 -22.11 36.89 15.61
CA LEU A 113 -23.18 37.78 15.16
C LEU A 113 -23.95 38.36 16.35
N GLY A 114 -24.27 37.53 17.36
CA GLY A 114 -24.95 37.97 18.58
C GLY A 114 -24.12 38.96 19.41
N TYR A 115 -22.80 38.81 19.43
CA TYR A 115 -21.87 39.77 20.02
C TYR A 115 -21.87 41.10 19.24
N LEU A 116 -21.77 41.04 17.91
CA LEU A 116 -21.73 42.23 17.05
C LEU A 116 -23.05 43.03 17.08
N GLN A 117 -24.18 42.34 17.24
CA GLN A 117 -25.50 42.95 17.37
C GLN A 117 -25.76 43.59 18.75
N PHE A 118 -24.77 43.61 19.67
CA PHE A 118 -24.87 44.09 21.05
C PHE A 118 -25.92 43.37 21.93
N TRP A 119 -26.48 42.24 21.48
CA TRP A 119 -27.48 41.47 22.23
C TRP A 119 -26.86 40.58 23.30
N LEU A 120 -25.63 40.11 23.09
CA LEU A 120 -24.90 39.28 24.04
C LEU A 120 -23.88 40.11 24.81
N ARG A 121 -23.97 40.04 26.14
CA ARG A 121 -22.88 40.46 27.04
C ARG A 121 -21.59 39.71 26.68
N SER A 122 -20.44 40.34 26.91
CA SER A 122 -19.12 39.83 26.53
C SER A 122 -18.83 38.41 27.05
N VAL A 123 -19.37 38.05 28.22
CA VAL A 123 -19.15 36.75 28.88
C VAL A 123 -19.79 35.57 28.12
N PRO A 124 -21.12 35.55 27.86
CA PRO A 124 -21.73 34.46 27.07
C PRO A 124 -21.21 34.40 25.63
N ALA A 125 -20.83 35.52 25.02
CA ALA A 125 -20.21 35.53 23.70
C ALA A 125 -18.84 34.81 23.70
N ALA A 126 -17.98 35.12 24.67
CA ALA A 126 -16.67 34.48 24.80
C ALA A 126 -16.78 32.98 25.06
N LEU A 127 -17.74 32.56 25.91
CA LEU A 127 -18.01 31.13 26.13
C LEU A 127 -18.47 30.42 24.86
N GLY A 128 -19.41 31.00 24.12
CA GLY A 128 -19.91 30.42 22.88
C GLY A 128 -18.86 30.34 21.77
N MET A 129 -18.02 31.36 21.64
CA MET A 129 -16.85 31.31 20.75
C MET A 129 -15.86 30.24 21.18
N GLY A 130 -15.55 30.13 22.48
CA GLY A 130 -14.66 29.10 23.02
C GLY A 130 -15.15 27.68 22.72
N VAL A 131 -16.45 27.43 22.93
CA VAL A 131 -17.09 26.14 22.58
C VAL A 131 -17.05 25.90 21.07
N GLY A 132 -17.33 26.92 20.25
CA GLY A 132 -17.26 26.82 18.79
C GLY A 132 -15.85 26.46 18.29
N VAL A 133 -14.82 27.10 18.83
CA VAL A 133 -13.41 26.80 18.53
C VAL A 133 -13.04 25.39 18.99
N ALA A 134 -13.46 24.99 20.19
CA ALA A 134 -13.20 23.65 20.71
C ALA A 134 -13.85 22.56 19.84
N LEU A 135 -15.10 22.77 19.40
CA LEU A 135 -15.80 21.87 18.47
C LEU A 135 -15.12 21.82 17.10
N LEU A 136 -14.63 22.96 16.59
CA LEU A 136 -13.84 22.99 15.36
C LEU A 136 -12.57 22.16 15.50
N ALA A 137 -11.80 22.40 16.56
CA ALA A 137 -10.55 21.70 16.83
C ALA A 137 -10.79 20.19 17.01
N TRP A 138 -11.86 19.83 17.70
CA TRP A 138 -12.28 18.43 17.86
C TRP A 138 -12.69 17.79 16.52
N GLY A 139 -13.53 18.48 15.73
CA GLY A 139 -13.98 18.00 14.43
C GLY A 139 -12.84 17.86 13.41
N LEU A 140 -11.83 18.73 13.50
CA LEU A 140 -10.60 18.69 12.71
C LEU A 140 -9.68 17.53 13.10
N ARG A 141 -9.66 17.15 14.38
CA ARG A 141 -8.84 16.05 14.90
C ARG A 141 -9.27 14.69 14.31
N GLY A 142 -10.56 14.50 14.05
CA GLY A 142 -11.11 13.33 13.38
C GLY A 142 -10.89 11.99 14.12
N THR A 143 -11.37 10.90 13.54
CA THR A 143 -11.08 9.53 13.96
C THR A 143 -10.56 8.74 12.77
N ASN A 144 -9.64 7.80 12.98
CA ASN A 144 -9.12 6.95 11.91
C ASN A 144 -9.87 5.64 11.89
N ARG A 145 -10.34 5.22 10.70
CA ARG A 145 -10.99 3.92 10.52
C ARG A 145 -10.04 2.99 9.80
N TRP A 146 -9.60 1.96 10.51
CA TRP A 146 -8.83 0.85 9.96
C TRP A 146 -9.77 -0.21 9.40
N ARG A 147 -9.42 -0.72 8.22
CA ARG A 147 -10.17 -1.75 7.49
C ARG A 147 -9.24 -2.91 7.19
N LEU A 148 -9.58 -4.08 7.72
CA LEU A 148 -8.91 -5.34 7.40
C LEU A 148 -9.71 -6.07 6.33
N HIS A 149 -9.08 -6.36 5.19
CA HIS A 149 -9.66 -7.15 4.12
C HIS A 149 -9.19 -8.60 4.23
N ARG A 150 -10.15 -9.54 4.24
CA ARG A 150 -9.92 -10.99 4.25
C ARG A 150 -10.59 -11.56 3.00
N PRO A 151 -9.92 -12.42 2.22
CA PRO A 151 -10.49 -12.94 0.98
C PRO A 151 -11.76 -13.73 1.30
N GLY A 152 -12.87 -13.35 0.65
CA GLY A 152 -14.18 -13.99 0.83
C GLY A 152 -14.94 -13.62 2.12
N ARG A 153 -14.51 -12.62 2.89
CA ARG A 153 -15.27 -12.10 4.06
C ARG A 153 -15.41 -10.58 4.04
N GLU A 154 -16.41 -10.08 4.75
CA GLU A 154 -16.59 -8.65 4.96
C GLU A 154 -15.40 -8.02 5.71
N ALA A 155 -15.05 -6.80 5.33
CA ALA A 155 -13.95 -6.08 5.95
C ALA A 155 -14.25 -5.78 7.43
N ARG A 156 -13.35 -6.18 8.34
CA ARG A 156 -13.46 -5.80 9.75
C ARG A 156 -13.03 -4.35 9.94
N HIS A 157 -13.77 -3.63 10.76
CA HIS A 157 -13.59 -2.19 10.95
C HIS A 157 -13.18 -1.90 12.39
N PHE A 158 -12.08 -1.16 12.55
CA PHE A 158 -11.60 -0.70 13.84
C PHE A 158 -11.48 0.82 13.83
N ALA A 159 -11.87 1.46 14.93
CA ALA A 159 -11.81 2.92 15.06
C ALA A 159 -10.68 3.28 16.03
N PHE A 160 -9.71 4.06 15.56
CA PHE A 160 -8.57 4.50 16.33
C PHE A 160 -8.56 6.03 16.45
N SER A 161 -8.25 6.52 17.65
CA SER A 161 -7.92 7.93 17.87
C SER A 161 -6.46 8.19 17.50
N GLY A 162 -6.09 9.45 17.26
CA GLY A 162 -4.68 9.83 17.06
C GLY A 162 -4.33 10.31 15.64
N PRO A 163 -3.07 10.67 15.41
CA PRO A 163 -2.62 11.24 14.14
C PRO A 163 -2.73 10.24 12.98
N ALA A 164 -3.42 10.60 11.91
CA ALA A 164 -3.65 9.72 10.76
C ALA A 164 -2.35 9.23 10.08
N ARG A 165 -1.27 10.01 10.15
CA ARG A 165 0.00 9.69 9.48
C ARG A 165 0.70 8.46 10.06
N SER A 166 0.70 8.28 11.38
CA SER A 166 1.31 7.09 12.01
C SER A 166 0.53 5.83 11.64
N TRP A 167 -0.80 5.91 11.66
CA TRP A 167 -1.66 4.80 11.23
C TRP A 167 -1.53 4.47 9.75
N GLN A 168 -1.34 5.46 8.88
CA GLN A 168 -1.07 5.26 7.46
C GLN A 168 0.28 4.58 7.22
N HIS A 169 1.32 4.99 7.95
CA HIS A 169 2.63 4.36 7.89
C HIS A 169 2.55 2.88 8.28
N LEU A 170 1.92 2.58 9.42
CA LEU A 170 1.72 1.20 9.88
C LEU A 170 0.93 0.36 8.88
N ALA A 171 -0.07 0.94 8.21
CA ALA A 171 -0.83 0.23 7.18
C ALA A 171 -0.03 -0.01 5.89
N GLN A 172 0.83 0.93 5.49
CA GLN A 172 1.75 0.73 4.37
C GLN A 172 2.73 -0.40 4.65
N GLU A 173 3.29 -0.43 5.87
CA GLU A 173 4.20 -1.48 6.29
C GLU A 173 3.50 -2.83 6.41
N ALA A 174 2.28 -2.87 6.97
CA ALA A 174 1.44 -4.07 6.99
C ALA A 174 1.21 -4.62 5.58
N ASN A 175 0.81 -3.76 4.64
CA ASN A 175 0.57 -4.16 3.25
C ASN A 175 1.85 -4.65 2.55
N ARG A 176 3.00 -4.06 2.86
CA ARG A 176 4.30 -4.53 2.35
C ARG A 176 4.58 -5.95 2.83
N ARG A 177 4.45 -6.21 4.13
CA ARG A 177 4.66 -7.54 4.73
C ARG A 177 3.68 -8.58 4.19
N ILE A 178 2.40 -8.22 4.02
CA ILE A 178 1.38 -9.09 3.41
C ILE A 178 1.79 -9.51 2.00
N ARG A 179 2.16 -8.55 1.14
CA ARG A 179 2.58 -8.84 -0.24
C ARG A 179 3.80 -9.75 -0.29
N GLN A 180 4.78 -9.49 0.59
CA GLN A 180 6.00 -10.28 0.65
C GLN A 180 5.72 -11.72 1.08
N ARG A 181 4.89 -11.93 2.11
CA ARG A 181 4.46 -13.28 2.52
C ARG A 181 3.68 -14.01 1.44
N HIS A 182 2.87 -13.32 0.65
CA HIS A 182 2.18 -13.92 -0.49
C HIS A 182 3.15 -14.32 -1.61
N GLN A 183 4.16 -13.51 -1.88
CA GLN A 183 5.21 -13.84 -2.86
C GLN A 183 6.05 -15.04 -2.40
N GLU A 184 6.46 -15.09 -1.13
CA GLU A 184 7.15 -16.24 -0.55
C GLU A 184 6.31 -17.51 -0.65
N ALA A 185 5.01 -17.43 -0.33
CA ALA A 185 4.09 -18.57 -0.45
C ALA A 185 3.91 -19.03 -1.90
N ALA A 186 3.80 -18.10 -2.85
CA ALA A 186 3.70 -18.42 -4.28
C ALA A 186 4.99 -19.06 -4.82
N ALA A 187 6.16 -18.54 -4.44
CA ALA A 187 7.46 -19.10 -4.81
C ALA A 187 7.65 -20.52 -4.25
N THR A 188 7.26 -20.72 -2.99
CA THR A 188 7.28 -22.03 -2.33
C THR A 188 6.36 -23.03 -3.04
N ALA A 189 5.13 -22.62 -3.38
CA ALA A 189 4.19 -23.46 -4.10
C ALA A 189 4.70 -23.82 -5.51
N ALA A 190 5.26 -22.85 -6.24
CA ALA A 190 5.85 -23.07 -7.55
C ALA A 190 7.03 -24.06 -7.50
N TYR A 191 7.90 -23.94 -6.49
CA TYR A 191 9.00 -24.88 -6.27
C TYR A 191 8.50 -26.31 -6.06
N TYR A 192 7.52 -26.52 -5.19
CA TYR A 192 6.99 -27.87 -4.95
C TYR A 192 6.23 -28.44 -6.15
N LEU A 193 5.57 -27.59 -6.94
CA LEU A 193 4.92 -28.03 -8.18
C LEU A 193 5.95 -28.50 -9.21
N GLN A 194 7.02 -27.73 -9.43
CA GLN A 194 8.10 -28.11 -10.34
C GLN A 194 8.86 -29.37 -9.87
N LEU A 195 9.03 -29.53 -8.55
CA LEU A 195 9.62 -30.74 -7.98
C LEU A 195 8.75 -31.98 -8.25
N ALA A 196 7.42 -31.84 -8.12
CA ALA A 196 6.48 -32.92 -8.41
C ALA A 196 6.51 -33.30 -9.91
N ASP A 197 6.56 -32.32 -10.81
CA ASP A 197 6.66 -32.55 -12.26
C ASP A 197 7.96 -33.27 -12.65
N TYR A 198 9.08 -32.89 -12.03
CA TYR A 198 10.37 -33.55 -12.25
C TYR A 198 10.34 -35.01 -11.79
N GLN A 199 9.72 -35.28 -10.63
CA GLN A 199 9.58 -36.65 -10.11
C GLN A 199 8.57 -37.49 -10.90
N ALA A 200 7.59 -36.86 -11.54
CA ALA A 200 6.56 -37.54 -12.33
C ALA A 200 7.01 -37.89 -13.76
N THR A 201 8.16 -37.38 -14.22
CA THR A 201 8.71 -37.72 -15.54
C THR A 201 9.40 -39.09 -15.46
N PRO A 202 8.81 -40.17 -16.01
CA PRO A 202 9.42 -41.49 -15.93
C PRO A 202 10.70 -41.53 -16.77
N SER A 203 11.75 -42.14 -16.20
CA SER A 203 12.97 -42.52 -16.93
C SER A 203 12.63 -43.56 -17.99
N SER A 204 12.26 -43.11 -19.19
CA SER A 204 12.10 -43.94 -20.38
C SER A 204 13.40 -43.97 -21.20
N ALA A 205 14.53 -44.14 -20.52
CA ALA A 205 15.85 -44.21 -21.14
C ALA A 205 16.77 -45.15 -20.34
N GLU A 206 16.45 -46.45 -20.26
CA GLU A 206 17.45 -47.51 -19.99
C GLU A 206 16.81 -48.90 -20.16
N THR A 207 16.54 -49.29 -21.40
CA THR A 207 16.52 -50.70 -21.87
C THR A 207 16.40 -50.73 -23.39
N GLU A 208 17.51 -50.58 -24.10
CA GLU A 208 17.76 -51.20 -25.41
C GLU A 208 19.24 -51.53 -25.56
#